data_AF-A0A3C0G028-F1
#
_entry.id   AF-A0A3C0G028-F1
#
_cell.length_a   1.000
_cell.length_b   1.000
_cell.length_c   1.000
_cell.angle_alpha   90.00
_cell.angle_beta   90.00
_cell.angle_gamma   90.00
#
_symmetry.space_group_name_H-M   'P 1'
#
loop_
_entity.id
_entity.type
_entity.pdbx_description
1 polymer ?
#
loop_
_entity_poly.entity_id
_entity_poly.type
_entity_poly.pdbx_seq_one_letter_code
_entity_poly.pdbx_strand_id
1 'polypeptide(L)' 'MTELRAQIEKAWENRDLLKESATQDSIREVVNLLDLGKLRCAEPTEDGWQINEWVKKAVVMYFP' A
#
# COMPACT_ATOMS: atom_id res chain seq x y z
N MET A 1 -3.28 -6.02 7.94
CA MET A 1 -3.53 -5.57 6.54
C MET A 1 -4.57 -4.47 6.45
N THR A 2 -5.73 -4.59 7.12
CA THR A 2 -6.79 -3.55 7.09
C THR A 2 -6.30 -2.17 7.56
N GLU A 3 -5.44 -2.15 8.58
CA GLU A 3 -4.85 -0.91 9.10
C GLU A 3 -3.87 -0.25 8.11
N LEU A 4 -2.93 -1.02 7.55
CA LEU A 4 -2.03 -0.54 6.48
C LEU A 4 -2.83 0.01 5.29
N ARG A 5 -3.86 -0.73 4.84
CA ARG A 5 -4.73 -0.26 3.76
C ARG A 5 -5.36 1.10 4.08
N ALA A 6 -5.97 1.24 5.25
CA ALA A 6 -6.61 2.49 5.66
C ALA A 6 -5.61 3.65 5.74
N GLN A 7 -4.40 3.41 6.26
CA GLN A 7 -3.34 4.42 6.32
C GLN A 7 -2.87 4.85 4.93
N ILE A 8 -2.69 3.90 4.01
CA ILE A 8 -2.30 4.19 2.62
C ILE A 8 -3.39 4.94 1.87
N GLU A 9 -4.66 4.54 2.03
CA GLU A 9 -5.78 5.25 1.41
C GLU A 9 -5.90 6.68 1.95
N LYS A 10 -5.74 6.87 3.27
CA LYS A 10 -5.73 8.19 3.90
C LYS A 10 -4.56 9.06 3.41
N ALA A 11 -3.35 8.51 3.32
CA ALA A 11 -2.18 9.22 2.82
C ALA A 11 -2.27 9.55 1.33
N TRP A 12 -2.97 8.71 0.55
CA TRP A 12 -3.24 8.95 -0.85
C TRP A 12 -4.18 10.15 -1.06
N GLU A 13 -5.23 10.25 -0.24
CA GLU A 13 -6.19 11.35 -0.25
C GLU A 13 -5.59 12.65 0.31
N ASN A 14 -4.73 12.54 1.34
CA ASN A 14 -4.04 13.67 1.94
C ASN A 14 -2.51 13.49 1.90
N ARG A 15 -1.90 14.05 0.85
CA ARG A 15 -0.45 13.98 0.61
C ARG A 15 0.39 14.69 1.67
N ASP A 16 -0.16 15.60 2.48
CA ASP A 16 0.59 16.23 3.57
C ASP A 16 1.02 15.21 4.63
N LEU A 17 0.28 14.10 4.77
CA LEU A 17 0.61 13.02 5.70
C LEU A 17 1.91 12.31 5.34
N LEU A 18 2.42 12.44 4.10
CA LEU A 18 3.72 11.88 3.70
C LEU A 18 4.90 12.49 4.47
N LYS A 19 4.69 13.64 5.14
CA LYS A 19 5.68 14.26 6.03
C LYS A 19 5.77 13.57 7.39
N GLU A 20 4.76 12.78 7.76
CA GLU A 20 4.71 12.07 9.04
C GLU A 20 5.50 10.76 8.94
N SER A 21 6.37 10.50 9.93
CA SER A 21 7.18 9.28 9.97
C SER A 21 6.31 8.01 9.97
N ALA A 22 5.21 8.03 10.72
CA ALA A 22 4.28 6.89 10.78
C ALA A 22 3.72 6.53 9.39
N THR A 23 3.36 7.51 8.57
CA THR A 23 2.88 7.29 7.21
C THR A 23 3.98 6.72 6.31
N GLN A 24 5.20 7.24 6.43
CA GLN A 24 6.35 6.72 5.68
C GLN A 24 6.67 5.28 6.05
N ASP A 25 6.60 4.94 7.34
CA ASP A 25 6.85 3.59 7.84
C ASP A 25 5.78 2.61 7.33
N SER A 26 4.52 3.02 7.30
CA SER A 26 3.45 2.22 6.69
C SER A 26 3.68 1.99 5.19
N ILE A 27 4.14 3.00 4.44
CA ILE A 27 4.48 2.85 3.02
C ILE A 27 5.66 1.90 2.82
N ARG A 28 6.73 2.04 3.63
CA ARG A 28 7.90 1.15 3.59
C ARG A 28 7.53 -0.29 3.91
N GLU A 29 6.65 -0.50 4.90
CA GLU A 29 6.20 -1.84 5.25
C GLU A 29 5.42 -2.49 4.10
N VAL A 30 4.58 -1.73 3.38
CA VAL A 30 3.90 -2.26 2.20
C VAL A 30 4.89 -2.70 1.11
N VAL A 31 5.94 -1.92 0.86
CA VAL A 31 6.99 -2.27 -0.10
C VAL A 31 7.80 -3.48 0.37
N ASN A 32 8.13 -3.56 1.66
CA ASN A 32 8.80 -4.72 2.25
C ASN A 32 7.95 -6.00 2.10
N LEU A 33 6.64 -5.90 2.34
CA LEU A 33 5.72 -7.04 2.17
C LEU A 33 5.58 -7.48 0.71
N LEU A 34 5.67 -6.54 -0.24
CA LEU A 34 5.76 -6.85 -1.66
C LEU A 34 7.06 -7.59 -1.99
N ASP A 35 8.20 -7.12 -1.49
CA ASP A 35 9.53 -7.72 -1.71
C ASP A 35 9.61 -9.15 -1.14
N LEU A 36 9.03 -9.36 0.05
CA LEU A 36 8.89 -10.68 0.68
C LEU A 36 7.87 -11.59 -0.02
N GLY A 37 7.13 -11.11 -1.01
CA GLY A 37 6.06 -11.85 -1.69
C GLY A 37 4.84 -12.15 -0.81
N LYS A 38 4.72 -11.50 0.36
CA LYS A 38 3.59 -11.64 1.29
C LYS A 38 2.37 -10.81 0.88
N LEU A 39 2.58 -9.82 0.03
CA LEU A 39 1.56 -8.97 -0.53
C LEU A 39 1.74 -8.91 -2.05
N ARG A 40 0.63 -8.80 -2.79
CA ARG A 40 0.65 -8.67 -4.25
C ARG A 40 -0.33 -7.61 -4.71
N CYS A 41 0.02 -6.89 -5.78
CA CYS A 41 -0.86 -5.90 -6.42
C CYS A 41 -2.11 -6.53 -7.03
N ALA A 42 -2.07 -7.81 -7.36
CA ALA A 42 -3.18 -8.60 -7.86
C ALA A 42 -3.03 -10.04 -7.41
N GLU A 43 -4.15 -10.70 -7.13
CA GLU A 43 -4.20 -12.12 -6.77
C GLU A 43 -5.42 -12.82 -7.37
N PRO A 44 -5.30 -14.11 -7.71
CA PRO A 44 -6.41 -14.87 -8.26
C PRO A 44 -7.46 -15.16 -7.17
N THR A 45 -8.73 -15.10 -7.55
CA THR A 45 -9.90 -15.49 -6.76
C THR A 45 -10.71 -16.52 -7.55
N GLU A 46 -11.75 -17.10 -6.93
CA GLU A 46 -12.65 -18.05 -7.62
C GLU A 46 -13.32 -17.44 -8.86
N ASP A 47 -13.59 -16.13 -8.82
CA ASP A 47 -14.28 -15.39 -9.87
C ASP A 47 -13.34 -14.62 -10.82
N GLY A 48 -12.01 -14.79 -10.70
CA GLY A 48 -11.04 -14.14 -11.58
C GLY A 48 -9.84 -13.55 -10.84
N TRP A 49 -9.58 -12.25 -11.02
CA TRP A 49 -8.46 -11.56 -10.39
C TRP A 49 -8.96 -10.40 -9.54
N GLN A 50 -8.56 -10.37 -8.27
CA GLN A 50 -8.74 -9.21 -7.41
C GLN A 50 -7.53 -8.29 -7.55
N ILE A 51 -7.78 -6.99 -7.72
CA ILE A 51 -6.74 -5.97 -7.75
C ILE A 51 -6.67 -5.26 -6.41
N ASN A 52 -5.51 -5.30 -5.78
CA ASN A 52 -5.23 -4.58 -4.54
C ASN A 52 -4.71 -3.17 -4.86
N GLU A 53 -5.60 -2.27 -5.29
CA GLU A 53 -5.23 -0.92 -5.76
C GLU A 53 -4.45 -0.09 -4.74
N TRP A 54 -4.77 -0.24 -3.45
CA TRP A 54 -4.07 0.45 -2.37
C TRP A 54 -2.58 0.10 -2.33
N VAL A 55 -2.21 -1.12 -2.71
CA VAL A 55 -0.80 -1.54 -2.80
C VAL A 55 -0.08 -0.77 -3.90
N LYS A 56 -0.74 -0.56 -5.05
CA LYS A 56 -0.19 0.29 -6.13
C LYS A 56 -0.04 1.74 -5.68
N LYS A 57 -1.01 2.28 -4.93
CA LYS A 57 -0.93 3.64 -4.35
C LYS A 57 0.28 3.78 -3.44
N ALA A 58 0.53 2.79 -2.56
CA ALA A 58 1.71 2.78 -1.70
C ALA A 58 3.01 2.79 -2.51
N VAL A 59 3.12 1.97 -3.55
CA VAL A 59 4.28 1.94 -4.46
C VAL A 59 4.52 3.31 -5.10
N VAL A 60 3.47 3.96 -5.62
CA VAL A 60 3.58 5.32 -6.19
C VAL A 60 4.04 6.33 -5.13
N MET A 61 3.56 6.24 -3.90
CA MET A 61 3.97 7.11 -2.79
C MET A 61 5.33 6.78 -2.19
N TYR A 62 5.97 5.67 -2.59
CA TYR A 62 7.32 5.31 -2.20
C TYR A 62 8.40 5.96 -3.08
N PHE A 63 8.07 6.28 -4.33
CA PHE A 63 8.97 6.92 -5.30
C PHE A 63 9.11 8.47 -5.29
N PRO A 64 8.36 9.29 -4.53
CA PRO A 64 8.55 10.74 -4.58
C PRO A 64 9.95 11.18 -4.13
#